data_AF-A0A9E5PGX5-F1
#
_entry.id   AF-A0A9E5PGX5-F1
#
_cell.length_a   1.000
_cell.length_b   1.000
_cell.length_c   1.000
_cell.angle_alpha   90.00
_cell.angle_beta   90.00
_cell.angle_gamma   90.00
#
_symmetry.space_group_name_H-M   'P 1'
#
loop_
_entity.id
_entity.type
_entity.pdbx_description
1 polymer ?
#
loop_
_entity_poly.entity_id
_entity_poly.type
_entity_poly.pdbx_seq_one_letter_code
_entity_poly.pdbx_strand_id
1 'polypeptide(L)'
;MRTILSAVSVAAVLLTIAVPVQAQREVKHKGFWISFGVGGGWNTTENIAGESLVGGAGYLRLGGTPNERFLIGGEAIAWVREENNEVLVRGNSTFSLLFYPSYYGGFFLKGGVGAASVENITQAGNVTIVETDYGFGATFGAGFDVRFARNFYLTPGLDFLFQRIDDSENALLLITVGVTWH
;
A
#
# COMPACT_ATOMS: atom_id res chain seq x y z
N MET A 1 24.29 25.73 0.77
CA MET A 1 25.22 24.65 0.36
C MET A 1 25.64 23.91 1.62
N ARG A 2 25.58 22.56 1.61
CA ARG A 2 25.62 21.63 2.78
C ARG A 2 24.22 21.52 3.42
N THR A 3 23.50 20.41 3.43
CA THR A 3 23.87 18.98 3.44
C THR A 3 22.82 18.15 2.68
N ILE A 4 23.07 17.89 1.39
CA ILE A 4 22.33 16.90 0.61
C ILE A 4 23.26 15.68 0.55
N LEU A 5 23.24 14.80 1.56
CA LEU A 5 24.09 13.60 1.60
C LEU A 5 23.70 12.70 2.78
N SER A 6 22.45 12.20 2.85
CA SER A 6 22.07 11.12 3.79
C SER A 6 20.73 10.43 3.43
N ALA A 7 20.41 10.26 2.14
CA ALA A 7 19.14 9.63 1.74
C ALA A 7 19.29 8.44 0.76
N VAL A 8 20.50 7.89 0.57
CA VAL A 8 20.75 6.88 -0.48
C VAL A 8 21.08 5.47 0.06
N SER A 9 21.19 5.26 1.37
CA SER A 9 21.83 4.02 1.87
C SER A 9 20.90 2.88 2.32
N VAL A 10 19.58 2.93 2.16
CA VAL A 10 18.68 1.83 2.61
C VAL A 10 18.23 0.90 1.46
N ALA A 11 18.60 1.19 0.21
CA ALA A 11 18.08 0.46 -0.96
C ALA A 11 18.76 -0.90 -1.28
N ALA A 12 19.63 -1.47 -0.42
CA ALA A 12 20.59 -2.50 -0.86
C ALA A 12 20.47 -3.92 -0.26
N VAL A 13 19.46 -4.28 0.53
CA VAL A 13 19.49 -5.59 1.27
C VAL A 13 18.31 -6.53 1.01
N LEU A 14 17.67 -6.50 -0.16
CA LEU A 14 16.61 -7.48 -0.52
C LEU A 14 16.93 -8.34 -1.76
N LEU A 15 18.19 -8.45 -2.14
CA LEU A 15 18.67 -9.33 -3.21
C LEU A 15 19.38 -10.55 -2.63
N THR A 16 18.64 -11.52 -2.08
CA THR A 16 18.99 -12.95 -2.13
C THR A 16 17.92 -13.81 -1.46
N ILE A 17 16.88 -14.17 -2.21
CA ILE A 17 16.23 -15.47 -2.01
C ILE A 17 16.00 -16.06 -3.41
N ALA A 18 17.03 -16.70 -3.95
CA ALA A 18 16.91 -17.49 -5.16
C ALA A 18 16.32 -18.85 -4.79
N VAL A 19 14.99 -18.97 -4.80
CA VAL A 19 14.34 -20.29 -4.80
C VAL A 19 14.07 -20.65 -6.26
N PRO A 20 14.71 -21.70 -6.83
CA PRO A 20 14.36 -22.17 -8.15
C PRO A 20 13.11 -23.03 -8.02
N VAL A 21 11.93 -22.42 -8.11
CA VAL A 21 10.69 -23.19 -8.36
C VAL A 21 10.40 -23.12 -9.84
N GLN A 22 10.98 -24.06 -10.57
CA GLN A 22 10.66 -24.30 -11.97
C GLN A 22 9.37 -25.13 -12.01
N ALA A 23 8.20 -24.48 -11.93
CA ALA A 23 6.91 -25.15 -12.03
C ALA A 23 5.95 -24.36 -12.96
N GLN A 24 5.77 -24.93 -14.16
CA GLN A 24 4.78 -24.63 -15.20
C GLN A 24 4.62 -23.17 -15.68
N ARG A 25 5.13 -22.98 -16.91
CA ARG A 25 4.92 -21.84 -17.82
C ARG A 25 3.43 -21.66 -18.15
N GLU A 26 2.71 -20.96 -17.30
CA GLU A 26 1.35 -20.47 -17.55
C GLU A 26 1.41 -18.95 -17.47
N VAL A 27 0.75 -18.24 -18.39
CA VAL A 27 0.72 -16.77 -18.36
C VAL A 27 0.12 -16.32 -17.03
N LYS A 28 0.91 -15.58 -16.23
CA LYS A 28 0.58 -15.23 -14.84
C LYS A 28 -0.65 -14.33 -14.70
N HIS A 29 -0.80 -13.37 -15.62
CA HIS A 29 -1.79 -12.31 -15.49
C HIS A 29 -2.67 -12.28 -16.74
N LYS A 30 -3.93 -12.70 -16.61
CA LYS A 30 -4.95 -12.60 -17.65
C LYS A 30 -6.31 -12.36 -17.01
N GLY A 31 -7.12 -11.51 -17.64
CA GLY A 31 -8.50 -11.29 -17.20
C GLY A 31 -8.58 -10.46 -15.92
N PHE A 32 -9.58 -10.78 -15.10
CA PHE A 32 -9.87 -10.07 -13.86
C PHE A 32 -8.88 -10.47 -12.77
N TRP A 33 -8.62 -9.57 -11.83
CA TRP A 33 -7.83 -9.87 -10.65
C TRP A 33 -8.37 -9.15 -9.42
N ILE A 34 -8.10 -9.73 -8.25
CA ILE A 34 -8.41 -9.14 -6.95
C ILE A 34 -7.25 -9.43 -5.99
N SER A 35 -6.91 -8.47 -5.15
CA SER A 35 -5.89 -8.61 -4.12
C SER A 35 -6.35 -7.91 -2.86
N PHE A 36 -6.19 -8.56 -1.72
CA PHE A 36 -6.46 -7.95 -0.43
C PHE A 36 -5.42 -8.41 0.58
N GLY A 37 -5.14 -7.58 1.57
CA GLY A 37 -4.10 -7.86 2.53
C GLY A 37 -4.18 -6.97 3.76
N VAL A 38 -3.37 -7.35 4.74
CA VAL A 38 -3.25 -6.66 6.02
C VAL A 38 -1.77 -6.44 6.34
N GLY A 39 -1.50 -5.55 7.27
CA GLY A 39 -0.15 -5.26 7.70
C GLY A 39 -0.10 -4.15 8.73
N GLY A 40 1.00 -3.42 8.70
CA GLY A 40 1.21 -2.26 9.56
C GLY A 40 1.99 -1.19 8.83
N GLY A 41 2.06 -0.01 9.42
CA GLY A 41 2.80 1.07 8.82
C GLY A 41 3.04 2.22 9.77
N TRP A 42 3.78 3.19 9.24
CA TRP A 42 4.21 4.38 9.93
C TRP A 42 3.68 5.61 9.23
N ASN A 43 3.20 6.59 10.00
CA ASN A 43 3.08 7.95 9.50
C ASN A 43 4.49 8.58 9.48
N THR A 44 4.94 9.06 8.33
CA THR A 44 6.30 9.58 8.13
C THR A 44 6.37 11.11 8.09
N THR A 45 5.25 11.80 8.30
CA THR A 45 5.26 13.28 8.34
C THR A 45 5.94 13.79 9.61
N GLU A 46 6.92 14.68 9.43
CA GLU A 46 7.64 15.33 10.53
C GLU A 46 6.73 16.34 11.25
N ASN A 47 6.35 16.04 12.50
CA ASN A 47 5.94 16.98 13.57
C ASN A 47 5.37 16.27 14.81
N ILE A 48 5.35 14.93 14.86
CA ILE A 48 4.93 14.21 16.07
C ILE A 48 6.18 13.91 16.91
N ALA A 49 6.58 14.88 17.72
CA ALA A 49 7.59 14.65 18.75
C ALA A 49 7.00 13.71 19.82
N GLY A 50 7.39 12.43 19.78
CA GLY A 50 7.25 11.53 20.93
C GLY A 50 6.04 10.58 20.96
N GLU A 51 5.21 10.52 19.92
CA GLU A 51 4.11 9.55 19.88
C GLU A 51 4.36 8.40 18.90
N SER A 52 3.76 7.24 19.19
CA SER A 52 3.90 6.05 18.36
C SER A 52 3.29 6.27 16.97
N LEU A 53 4.15 6.42 15.97
CA LEU A 53 3.77 6.58 14.56
C LEU A 53 3.20 5.30 13.92
N VAL A 54 3.07 4.21 14.69
CA VAL A 54 2.75 2.86 14.21
C VAL A 54 1.24 2.60 14.29
N GLY A 55 0.70 2.00 13.24
CA GLY A 55 -0.70 1.57 13.19
C GLY A 55 -0.90 0.35 12.29
N GLY A 56 -2.10 -0.21 12.34
CA GLY A 56 -2.52 -1.31 11.49
C GLY A 56 -2.89 -0.83 10.09
N ALA A 57 -2.63 -1.64 9.08
CA ALA A 57 -2.92 -1.32 7.69
C ALA A 57 -3.69 -2.44 7.00
N GLY A 58 -4.50 -2.08 6.01
CA GLY A 58 -5.21 -3.01 5.16
C GLY A 58 -5.43 -2.44 3.77
N TYR A 59 -5.58 -3.32 2.78
CA TYR A 59 -5.90 -2.92 1.43
C TYR A 59 -6.83 -3.89 0.73
N LEU A 60 -7.54 -3.35 -0.27
CA LEU A 60 -8.28 -4.08 -1.29
C LEU A 60 -7.96 -3.47 -2.66
N ARG A 61 -7.70 -4.31 -3.65
CA ARG A 61 -7.41 -3.95 -5.03
C ARG A 61 -8.18 -4.89 -5.94
N LEU A 62 -8.71 -4.38 -7.04
CA LEU A 62 -9.30 -5.22 -8.08
C LEU A 62 -9.33 -4.53 -9.42
N GLY A 63 -9.30 -5.32 -10.49
CA GLY A 63 -9.41 -4.78 -11.83
C GLY A 63 -9.15 -5.79 -12.93
N GLY A 64 -8.60 -5.31 -14.03
CA GLY A 64 -8.35 -6.10 -15.23
C GLY A 64 -6.88 -6.11 -15.65
N THR A 65 -6.56 -7.07 -16.50
CA THR A 65 -5.22 -7.28 -17.04
C THR A 65 -5.22 -7.02 -18.55
N PRO A 66 -4.93 -5.79 -19.01
CA PRO A 66 -4.86 -5.48 -20.44
C PRO A 66 -3.78 -6.26 -21.19
N ASN A 67 -2.69 -6.63 -20.51
CA ASN A 67 -1.65 -7.52 -21.04
C ASN A 67 -0.83 -8.14 -19.89
N GLU A 68 0.08 -9.05 -20.22
CA GLU A 68 0.83 -9.85 -19.23
C GLU A 68 1.77 -9.04 -18.32
N ARG A 69 1.99 -7.75 -18.58
CA ARG A 69 2.85 -6.86 -17.77
C ARG A 69 2.11 -5.81 -16.97
N PHE A 70 0.84 -5.58 -17.28
CA PHE A 70 0.09 -4.46 -16.70
C PHE A 70 -1.23 -4.95 -16.14
N LEU A 71 -1.43 -4.66 -14.86
CA LEU A 71 -2.70 -4.79 -14.17
C LEU A 71 -3.19 -3.39 -13.86
N ILE A 72 -4.44 -3.10 -14.16
CA ILE A 72 -5.08 -1.80 -13.89
C ILE A 72 -6.35 -2.03 -13.09
N GLY A 73 -6.66 -1.13 -12.17
CA GLY A 73 -7.80 -1.34 -11.30
C GLY A 73 -8.03 -0.22 -10.29
N GLY A 74 -9.04 -0.42 -9.45
CA GLY A 74 -9.25 0.38 -8.25
C GLY A 74 -8.47 -0.20 -7.08
N GLU A 75 -8.02 0.68 -6.20
CA GLU A 75 -7.35 0.35 -4.95
C GLU A 75 -7.94 1.19 -3.82
N ALA A 76 -8.26 0.54 -2.71
CA ALA A 76 -8.55 1.17 -1.44
C ALA A 76 -7.51 0.68 -0.42
N ILE A 77 -6.81 1.60 0.21
CA ILE A 77 -5.87 1.33 1.32
C ILE A 77 -6.32 2.13 2.52
N ALA A 78 -6.32 1.52 3.70
CA ALA A 78 -6.56 2.18 4.96
C ALA A 78 -5.44 1.87 5.96
N TRP A 79 -5.11 2.87 6.77
CA TRP A 79 -4.26 2.75 7.95
C TRP A 79 -5.01 3.29 9.15
N VAL A 80 -4.94 2.57 10.27
CA VAL A 80 -5.69 2.86 11.49
C VAL A 80 -4.72 2.89 12.66
N ARG A 81 -4.85 3.92 13.48
CA ARG A 81 -4.17 4.05 14.77
C ARG A 81 -5.21 4.37 15.83
N GLU A 82 -5.03 3.79 17.01
CA GLU A 82 -5.85 4.06 18.19
C GLU A 82 -4.92 4.52 19.31
N GLU A 83 -5.26 5.64 19.95
CA GLU A 83 -4.56 6.15 21.13
C GLU A 83 -5.53 6.95 22.01
N ASN A 84 -5.50 6.73 23.33
CA ASN A 84 -6.25 7.53 24.32
C ASN A 84 -7.73 7.80 23.98
N ASN A 85 -8.46 6.78 23.50
CA ASN A 85 -9.87 6.84 23.07
C ASN A 85 -10.13 7.66 21.79
N GLU A 86 -9.09 7.95 21.03
CA GLU A 86 -9.16 8.54 19.69
C GLU A 86 -8.68 7.52 18.66
N VAL A 87 -9.47 7.32 17.60
CA VAL A 87 -9.10 6.48 16.46
C VAL A 87 -8.88 7.39 15.26
N LEU A 88 -7.67 7.34 14.73
CA LEU A 88 -7.27 8.04 13.51
C LEU A 88 -7.23 7.02 12.37
N VAL A 89 -8.05 7.24 11.34
CA VAL A 89 -8.06 6.45 10.11
C VAL A 89 -7.58 7.32 8.95
N ARG A 90 -6.66 6.78 8.15
CA ARG A 90 -6.17 7.43 6.93
C ARG A 90 -6.38 6.50 5.75
N GLY A 91 -7.06 6.98 4.72
CA GLY A 91 -7.43 6.19 3.56
C GLY A 91 -6.94 6.78 2.24
N ASN A 92 -6.55 5.93 1.29
CA ASN A 92 -6.39 6.29 -0.12
C ASN A 92 -7.31 5.41 -0.97
N SER A 93 -8.13 6.05 -1.82
CA SER A 93 -8.91 5.40 -2.86
C SER A 93 -8.39 5.86 -4.22
N THR A 94 -7.66 5.00 -4.92
CA THR A 94 -6.93 5.36 -6.13
C THR A 94 -7.30 4.48 -7.32
N PHE A 95 -7.20 5.06 -8.52
CA PHE A 95 -7.02 4.26 -9.73
C PHE A 95 -5.54 3.91 -9.82
N SER A 96 -5.23 2.61 -9.84
CA SER A 96 -3.88 2.08 -9.69
C SER A 96 -3.47 1.21 -10.88
N LEU A 97 -2.20 1.31 -11.22
CA LEU A 97 -1.50 0.51 -12.22
C LEU A 97 -0.37 -0.26 -11.55
N LEU A 98 -0.35 -1.57 -11.76
CA LEU A 98 0.74 -2.46 -11.36
C LEU A 98 1.49 -2.88 -12.62
N PHE A 99 2.80 -2.65 -12.63
CA PHE A 99 3.71 -2.97 -13.71
C PHE A 99 4.67 -4.08 -13.30
N TYR A 100 4.70 -5.16 -14.07
CA TYR A 100 5.60 -6.30 -13.91
C TYR A 100 6.76 -6.18 -14.91
N PRO A 101 7.99 -5.85 -14.46
CA PRO A 101 9.13 -5.67 -15.37
C PRO A 101 9.55 -6.96 -16.09
N SER A 102 9.26 -8.12 -15.48
CA SER A 102 9.57 -9.46 -15.99
C SER A 102 8.29 -10.26 -16.19
N TYR A 103 8.16 -10.93 -17.34
CA TYR A 103 7.04 -11.84 -17.63
C TYR A 103 7.01 -13.07 -16.71
N TYR A 104 8.14 -13.44 -16.13
CA TYR A 104 8.29 -14.65 -15.31
C TYR A 104 8.49 -14.32 -13.82
N GLY A 105 8.93 -13.11 -13.51
CA GLY A 105 9.12 -12.64 -12.13
C GLY A 105 7.79 -12.42 -11.40
N GLY A 106 7.84 -12.42 -10.07
CA GLY A 106 6.70 -12.00 -9.23
C GLY A 106 6.75 -10.51 -8.85
N PHE A 107 7.90 -9.86 -9.06
CA PHE A 107 8.10 -8.46 -8.69
C PHE A 107 7.25 -7.52 -9.55
N PHE A 108 6.58 -6.58 -8.89
CA PHE A 108 5.87 -5.48 -9.54
C PHE A 108 6.15 -4.14 -8.86
N LEU A 109 6.04 -3.09 -9.65
CA LEU A 109 5.92 -1.71 -9.20
C LEU A 109 4.46 -1.28 -9.30
N LYS A 110 4.03 -0.39 -8.41
CA LYS A 110 2.67 0.12 -8.37
C LYS A 110 2.67 1.63 -8.29
N GLY A 111 1.75 2.26 -9.01
CA GLY A 111 1.44 3.68 -8.87
C GLY A 111 -0.07 3.90 -8.99
N GLY A 112 -0.61 4.85 -8.24
CA GLY A 112 -2.02 5.22 -8.30
C GLY A 112 -2.27 6.64 -7.84
N VAL A 113 -3.36 7.21 -8.33
CA VAL A 113 -3.83 8.56 -7.98
C VAL A 113 -5.35 8.54 -7.80
N GLY A 114 -5.86 9.41 -6.93
CA GLY A 114 -7.28 9.48 -6.61
C GLY A 114 -7.53 10.36 -5.40
N ALA A 115 -8.40 9.89 -4.51
CA ALA A 115 -8.82 10.60 -3.31
C ALA A 115 -8.10 10.07 -2.06
N ALA A 116 -7.83 10.97 -1.13
CA ALA A 116 -7.42 10.65 0.22
C ALA A 116 -8.55 11.00 1.19
N SER A 117 -8.62 10.29 2.31
CA SER A 117 -9.45 10.65 3.44
C SER A 117 -8.65 10.56 4.74
N VAL A 118 -9.01 11.41 5.68
CA VAL A 118 -8.58 11.34 7.08
C VAL A 118 -9.84 11.40 7.93
N GLU A 119 -9.98 10.44 8.83
CA GLU A 119 -11.11 10.35 9.73
C GLU A 119 -10.60 10.30 11.17
N ASN A 120 -11.10 11.21 12.01
CA ASN A 120 -10.86 11.23 13.44
C ASN A 120 -12.14 10.81 14.15
N ILE A 121 -12.05 9.75 14.95
CA ILE A 121 -13.16 9.20 15.72
C ILE A 121 -12.83 9.40 17.20
N THR A 122 -13.58 10.26 17.87
CA THR A 122 -13.38 10.58 19.29
C THR A 122 -14.61 10.19 20.09
N GLN A 123 -14.40 9.57 21.25
CA GLN A 123 -15.49 9.27 22.19
C GLN A 123 -15.57 10.33 23.30
N ALA A 124 -16.74 10.97 23.40
CA ALA A 124 -17.07 11.91 24.48
C ALA A 124 -18.26 11.36 25.30
N GLY A 125 -17.96 10.59 26.35
CA GLY A 125 -18.99 9.89 27.12
C GLY A 125 -19.67 8.79 26.29
N ASN A 126 -20.99 8.89 26.09
CA ASN A 126 -21.75 7.95 25.24
C ASN A 126 -21.94 8.44 23.79
N VAL A 127 -21.25 9.52 23.40
CA VAL A 127 -21.36 10.11 22.06
C VAL A 127 -20.08 9.86 21.29
N THR A 128 -20.22 9.29 20.09
CA THR A 128 -19.12 9.15 19.11
C THR A 128 -19.19 10.31 18.14
N ILE A 129 -18.09 11.05 18.03
CA ILE A 129 -17.92 12.12 17.04
C ILE A 129 -17.00 11.58 15.95
N VAL A 130 -17.44 11.72 14.69
CA VAL A 130 -16.67 11.33 13.50
C VAL A 130 -16.49 12.58 12.66
N GLU A 131 -15.25 12.99 12.46
CA GLU A 131 -14.86 14.06 11.55
C GLU A 131 -14.10 13.44 10.38
N THR A 132 -14.51 13.76 9.15
CA THR A 132 -13.90 13.20 7.95
C THR A 132 -13.57 14.29 6.96
N ASP A 133 -12.28 14.39 6.64
CA ASP A 133 -11.76 15.29 5.64
C ASP A 133 -11.33 14.52 4.40
N TYR A 134 -11.46 15.15 3.25
CA TYR A 134 -11.12 14.58 1.96
C TYR A 134 -10.14 15.45 1.22
N GLY A 135 -9.32 14.81 0.39
CA GLY A 135 -8.41 15.54 -0.47
C GLY A 135 -7.84 14.67 -1.56
N PHE A 136 -6.68 15.08 -2.06
CA PHE A 136 -5.96 14.36 -3.10
C PHE A 136 -5.12 13.24 -2.49
N GLY A 137 -5.19 12.05 -3.09
CA GLY A 137 -4.41 10.88 -2.69
C GLY A 137 -3.55 10.36 -3.84
N ALA A 138 -2.30 10.02 -3.55
CA ALA A 138 -1.44 9.28 -4.45
C ALA A 138 -0.79 8.10 -3.71
N THR A 139 -0.58 7.01 -4.42
CA THR A 139 0.05 5.80 -3.86
C THR A 139 1.18 5.37 -4.78
N PHE A 140 2.33 5.03 -4.22
CA PHE A 140 3.44 4.41 -4.93
C PHE A 140 3.94 3.21 -4.13
N GLY A 141 4.27 2.11 -4.78
CA GLY A 141 4.69 0.92 -4.04
C GLY A 141 5.37 -0.13 -4.90
N ALA A 142 5.76 -1.20 -4.24
CA ALA A 142 6.30 -2.38 -4.87
C ALA A 142 5.82 -3.63 -4.12
N GLY A 143 5.76 -4.76 -4.82
CA GLY A 143 5.42 -6.02 -4.19
C GLY A 143 5.96 -7.20 -4.97
N PHE A 144 5.73 -8.40 -4.44
CA PHE A 144 6.22 -9.63 -5.04
C PHE A 144 5.18 -10.74 -4.94
N ASP A 145 4.76 -11.30 -6.07
CA ASP A 145 3.81 -12.41 -6.11
C ASP A 145 4.50 -13.77 -6.09
N VAL A 146 4.28 -14.51 -4.99
CA VAL A 146 4.72 -15.90 -4.82
C VAL A 146 3.53 -16.83 -5.01
N ARG A 147 3.52 -17.58 -6.12
CA ARG A 147 2.45 -18.55 -6.42
C ARG A 147 2.47 -19.69 -5.38
N PHE A 148 1.35 -19.93 -4.71
CA PHE A 148 1.20 -21.09 -3.81
C PHE A 148 0.08 -22.04 -4.24
N ALA A 149 -0.83 -21.59 -5.12
CA ALA A 149 -1.81 -22.45 -5.78
C ALA A 149 -2.03 -21.99 -7.23
N ARG A 150 -2.89 -22.69 -7.98
CA ARG A 150 -3.04 -22.44 -9.42
C ARG A 150 -3.33 -20.98 -9.77
N ASN A 151 -4.22 -20.33 -9.04
CA ASN A 151 -4.62 -18.95 -9.31
C ASN A 151 -4.38 -18.03 -8.10
N PHE A 152 -3.67 -18.52 -7.07
CA PHE A 152 -3.47 -17.77 -5.84
C PHE A 152 -1.99 -17.51 -5.57
N TYR A 153 -1.72 -16.28 -5.17
CA TYR A 153 -0.40 -15.75 -4.90
C TYR A 153 -0.38 -15.12 -3.51
N LEU A 154 0.71 -15.35 -2.78
CA LEU A 154 1.03 -14.60 -1.59
C LEU A 154 1.80 -13.35 -2.03
N THR A 155 1.35 -12.19 -1.57
CA THR A 155 1.82 -10.88 -2.06
C THR A 155 2.30 -10.03 -0.89
N PRO A 156 3.55 -10.18 -0.43
CA PRO A 156 4.20 -9.13 0.35
C PRO A 156 4.34 -7.84 -0.46
N GLY A 157 4.13 -6.70 0.18
CA GLY A 157 4.14 -5.38 -0.43
C GLY A 157 4.66 -4.28 0.49
N LEU A 158 5.17 -3.23 -0.13
CA LEU A 158 5.59 -1.97 0.48
C LEU A 158 4.88 -0.84 -0.26
N ASP A 159 4.15 -0.01 0.47
CA ASP A 159 3.35 1.07 -0.09
C ASP A 159 3.65 2.40 0.60
N PHE A 160 3.85 3.44 -0.20
CA PHE A 160 3.94 4.83 0.20
C PHE A 160 2.66 5.54 -0.19
N LEU A 161 1.96 6.10 0.78
CA LEU A 161 0.76 6.90 0.55
C LEU A 161 1.12 8.36 0.75
N PHE A 162 0.72 9.20 -0.20
CA PHE A 162 0.77 10.64 -0.10
C PHE A 162 -0.65 11.17 -0.09
N GLN A 163 -0.93 12.09 0.83
CA GLN A 163 -2.22 12.72 0.99
C GLN A 163 -2.02 14.23 1.08
N ARG A 164 -2.81 14.97 0.31
CA ARG A 164 -2.94 16.42 0.48
C ARG A 164 -4.39 16.72 0.79
N ILE A 165 -4.65 17.13 2.02
CA ILE A 165 -5.98 17.47 2.52
C ILE A 165 -5.89 18.90 3.03
N ASP A 166 -6.65 19.79 2.39
CA ASP A 166 -6.51 21.24 2.54
C ASP A 166 -5.04 21.68 2.39
N ASP A 167 -4.51 22.39 3.40
CA ASP A 167 -3.13 22.87 3.45
C ASP A 167 -2.16 21.86 4.11
N SER A 168 -2.64 20.65 4.46
CA SER A 168 -1.86 19.62 5.15
C SER A 168 -1.37 18.53 4.19
N GLU A 169 -0.07 18.23 4.25
CA GLU A 169 0.55 17.12 3.52
C GLU A 169 0.90 15.99 4.48
N ASN A 170 0.44 14.79 4.16
CA ASN A 170 0.66 13.60 4.96
C ASN A 170 1.29 12.49 4.13
N ALA A 171 2.26 11.79 4.72
CA ALA A 171 2.91 10.64 4.09
C ALA A 171 2.86 9.43 5.03
N LEU A 172 2.55 8.26 4.48
CA LEU A 172 2.58 6.99 5.21
C LEU A 172 3.43 5.97 4.47
N LEU A 173 4.10 5.12 5.24
CA LEU A 173 4.81 3.95 4.77
C LEU A 173 4.16 2.69 5.35
N LEU A 174 3.70 1.79 4.49
CA LEU A 174 3.00 0.58 4.88
C LEU A 174 3.76 -0.66 4.41
N ILE A 175 3.85 -1.67 5.26
CA ILE A 175 4.29 -3.02 4.92
C ILE A 175 3.09 -3.93 5.07
N THR A 176 2.73 -4.62 3.98
CA THR A 176 1.54 -5.48 3.94
C THR A 176 1.87 -6.86 3.40
N VAL A 177 1.06 -7.84 3.78
CA VAL A 177 1.05 -9.16 3.18
C VAL A 177 -0.40 -9.48 2.82
N GLY A 178 -0.61 -9.86 1.57
CA GLY A 178 -1.94 -10.17 1.06
C GLY A 178 -1.98 -11.42 0.22
N VAL A 179 -3.17 -11.68 -0.31
CA VAL A 179 -3.43 -12.74 -1.28
C VAL A 179 -3.92 -12.09 -2.56
N THR A 180 -3.35 -12.48 -3.69
CA THR A 180 -3.78 -12.06 -5.02
C THR A 180 -4.34 -13.24 -5.80
N TRP A 181 -5.46 -13.02 -6.47
CA TRP A 181 -6.12 -13.95 -7.37
C TRP A 181 -6.21 -13.39 -8.79
N HIS A 182 -6.05 -14.28 -9.77
CA HIS A 182 -6.17 -14.03 -11.21
C HIS A 182 -7.11 -15.06 -11.86
#